data_AF-A0A414RXZ6-F1
#
_entry.id   AF-A0A414RXZ6-F1
#
_cell.length_a   1.000
_cell.length_b   1.000
_cell.length_c   1.000
_cell.angle_alpha   90.00
_cell.angle_beta   90.00
_cell.angle_gamma   90.00
#
_symmetry.space_group_name_H-M   'P 1'
#
loop_
_entity.id
_entity.type
_entity.pdbx_description
1 polymer ?
#
loop_
_entity_poly.entity_id
_entity_poly.type
_entity_poly.pdbx_seq_one_letter_code
_entity_poly.pdbx_strand_id
1 'polypeptide(L)'
;MPLIKTLSQALRMDKERFKVPKSVQQAIPIQRIWPDGIFQQGTKFSKTYRFTDINYYIASKDNKTEMFLDYSELLNSLDSGISAKITINNRRINKEEFEKSILLPMKEDGLDHYREEYNEMLLSKITGTNNSIYQERYLTVSVHKRSIDDARTYFARIGTDIVTHLAKLSSTAEGLDAESRLQIFRDFFKGDVPQAFPFDLKQFAKKGTSFKDWMCPDSMEFERDHFKIGDRYGRVLYMQDYASYVKDDMISELCDFSRNLMLSIDILPVPTDEAVREIQNRLLGVETNVTNWQRRQNANNNFSAIVPYDMELQRKETKEMLDDLTTRDQRMMFGILTMVHLADSKKQLDSDTELLLSIARKHLCQMATLKWQQVDGLNTVLPYGLRKINALRTLTTESTAVLIPFHTQEILQPGGIYYGQNAVSKNLLVADRKKLMNGNSFRLGVSGSGKSFSAKEEIVHLALSTDDDILILDPESEFTKLVEALGGQVVKVSATSDNHLNAMDMDAAYGNEKNPLIEKSEFILSVFEQLVGAGNLSAKEKSILDRCAADVYRDYIR
;
A
#
# COMPACT_ATOMS: atom_id res chain seq x y z
N MET A 1 -40.14 1.67 6.30
CA MET A 1 -39.64 0.56 7.15
C MET A 1 -38.79 1.14 8.27
N PRO A 2 -38.78 0.54 9.47
CA PRO A 2 -37.79 0.88 10.49
C PRO A 2 -36.39 0.65 9.91
N LEU A 3 -35.42 1.48 10.30
CA LEU A 3 -34.01 1.25 9.98
C LEU A 3 -33.57 -0.09 10.59
N ILE A 4 -32.71 -0.82 9.87
CA ILE A 4 -32.11 -2.05 10.38
C ILE A 4 -31.43 -1.78 11.74
N LYS A 5 -31.47 -2.75 12.65
CA LYS A 5 -31.09 -2.59 14.07
C LYS A 5 -29.63 -2.15 14.19
N THR A 6 -28.73 -2.73 13.40
CA THR A 6 -27.31 -2.40 13.37
C THR A 6 -27.09 -0.92 13.03
N LEU A 7 -27.73 -0.43 11.96
CA LEU A 7 -27.61 0.98 11.57
C LEU A 7 -28.23 1.91 12.62
N SER A 8 -29.39 1.55 13.16
CA SER A 8 -30.06 2.31 14.22
C SER A 8 -29.20 2.41 15.49
N GLN A 9 -28.55 1.31 15.89
CA GLN A 9 -27.64 1.29 17.03
C GLN A 9 -26.39 2.12 16.77
N ALA A 10 -25.76 1.97 15.60
CA ALA A 10 -24.60 2.77 15.22
C ALA A 10 -24.92 4.27 15.26
N LEU A 11 -26.02 4.71 14.63
CA LEU A 11 -26.45 6.12 14.66
C LEU A 11 -26.74 6.62 16.08
N ARG A 12 -27.32 5.77 16.94
CA ARG A 12 -27.58 6.13 18.34
C ARG A 12 -26.29 6.29 19.13
N MET A 13 -25.31 5.42 18.92
CA MET A 13 -24.05 5.40 19.66
C MET A 13 -23.08 6.50 19.18
N ASP A 14 -23.11 6.82 17.89
CA ASP A 14 -22.36 7.93 17.27
C ASP A 14 -22.99 9.31 17.51
N LYS A 15 -24.18 9.36 18.13
CA LYS A 15 -24.89 10.61 18.40
C LYS A 15 -24.14 11.44 19.44
N GLU A 16 -23.58 12.55 18.98
CA GLU A 16 -22.92 13.53 19.83
C GLU A 16 -23.72 14.85 19.84
N ARG A 17 -23.63 15.59 20.95
CA ARG A 17 -24.16 16.96 20.97
C ARG A 17 -23.22 17.85 20.18
N PHE A 18 -23.74 18.50 19.15
CA PHE A 18 -22.98 19.52 18.42
C PHE A 18 -22.58 20.64 19.39
N LYS A 19 -21.29 20.97 19.40
CA LYS A 19 -20.73 22.12 20.09
C LYS A 19 -19.92 22.91 19.09
N VAL A 20 -20.21 24.22 19.01
CA VAL A 20 -19.41 25.13 18.20
C VAL A 20 -17.98 25.16 18.76
N PRO A 21 -16.96 24.76 17.98
CA PRO A 21 -15.58 24.78 18.44
C PRO A 21 -15.13 26.23 18.66
N LYS A 22 -14.43 26.49 19.77
CA LYS A 22 -13.88 27.81 20.11
C LYS A 22 -12.41 27.99 19.71
N SER A 23 -11.80 26.94 19.17
CA SER A 23 -10.40 26.89 18.72
C SER A 23 -10.24 25.79 17.68
N VAL A 24 -9.16 25.85 16.89
CA VAL A 24 -8.82 24.83 15.89
C VAL A 24 -8.62 23.46 16.56
N GLN A 25 -8.01 23.43 17.75
CA GLN A 25 -7.86 22.22 18.57
C GLN A 25 -9.20 21.55 18.91
N GLN A 26 -10.25 22.34 19.13
CA GLN A 26 -11.59 21.80 19.39
C GLN A 26 -12.32 21.32 18.14
N ALA A 27 -11.93 21.79 16.95
CA ALA A 27 -12.48 21.31 15.68
C ALA A 27 -12.00 19.89 15.35
N ILE A 28 -10.81 19.49 15.83
CA ILE A 28 -10.30 18.12 15.68
C ILE A 28 -10.96 17.21 16.73
N PRO A 29 -11.58 16.09 16.32
CA PRO A 29 -12.43 15.26 17.20
C PRO A 29 -11.67 14.37 18.19
N ILE A 30 -10.34 14.22 18.08
CA ILE A 30 -9.54 13.33 18.94
C ILE A 30 -9.56 13.87 20.38
N GLN A 31 -9.98 13.07 21.37
CA GLN A 31 -10.02 13.52 22.77
C GLN A 31 -8.84 12.99 23.59
N ARG A 32 -8.48 11.71 23.38
CA ARG A 32 -7.35 11.06 24.06
C ARG A 32 -6.61 10.14 23.11
N ILE A 33 -5.34 9.95 23.39
CA ILE A 33 -4.42 9.09 22.64
C ILE A 33 -3.62 8.23 23.64
N TRP A 34 -3.23 7.03 23.22
CA TRP A 34 -2.35 6.14 23.98
C TRP A 34 -1.13 5.75 23.12
N PRO A 35 0.02 5.39 23.74
CA PRO A 35 1.24 5.06 23.02
C PRO A 35 1.08 3.99 21.94
N ASP A 36 0.18 3.02 22.17
CA ASP A 36 -0.15 1.91 21.27
C ASP A 36 -1.02 2.31 20.07
N GLY A 37 -1.19 3.62 19.83
CA GLY A 37 -1.91 4.21 18.69
C GLY A 37 -3.43 4.18 18.81
N ILE A 38 -3.99 3.79 19.96
CA ILE A 38 -5.43 3.86 20.18
C ILE A 38 -5.83 5.32 20.38
N PHE A 39 -6.85 5.78 19.65
CA PHE A 39 -7.46 7.11 19.82
C PHE A 39 -8.87 6.94 20.38
N GLN A 40 -9.33 7.90 21.18
CA GLN A 40 -10.68 7.93 21.73
C GLN A 40 -11.42 9.21 21.35
N GLN A 41 -12.70 9.06 20.99
CA GLN A 41 -13.71 10.10 20.99
C GLN A 41 -14.96 9.60 21.73
N GLY A 42 -15.32 10.22 22.84
CA GLY A 42 -16.46 9.79 23.65
C GLY A 42 -16.28 8.35 24.13
N THR A 43 -17.20 7.44 23.76
CA THR A 43 -17.11 6.00 24.06
C THR A 43 -16.48 5.18 22.93
N LYS A 44 -16.15 5.82 21.81
CA LYS A 44 -15.61 5.18 20.62
C LYS A 44 -14.08 5.20 20.68
N PHE A 45 -13.49 4.03 20.50
CA PHE A 45 -12.06 3.85 20.38
C PHE A 45 -11.75 3.43 18.95
N SER A 46 -10.60 3.83 18.43
CA SER A 46 -10.13 3.41 17.11
C SER A 46 -8.65 3.07 17.10
N LYS A 47 -8.27 2.12 16.26
CA LYS A 47 -6.88 1.76 15.95
C LYS A 47 -6.70 1.66 14.45
N THR A 48 -5.52 2.07 13.98
CA THR A 48 -5.19 2.12 12.55
C THR A 48 -4.03 1.18 12.24
N TYR A 49 -4.15 0.45 11.14
CA TYR A 49 -3.13 -0.43 10.59
C TYR A 49 -2.69 0.13 9.24
N ARG A 50 -1.39 0.33 9.03
CA ARG A 50 -0.83 0.67 7.71
C ARG A 50 -0.58 -0.63 6.97
N PHE A 51 -0.87 -0.67 5.67
CA PHE A 51 -0.61 -1.84 4.84
C PHE A 51 -0.05 -1.49 3.46
N THR A 52 0.74 -2.39 2.89
CA THR A 52 1.40 -2.15 1.60
C THR A 52 0.48 -2.43 0.42
N ASP A 53 0.70 -1.74 -0.69
CA ASP A 53 0.07 -2.09 -1.96
C ASP A 53 0.56 -3.45 -2.47
N ILE A 54 -0.13 -4.00 -3.46
CA ILE A 54 0.17 -5.27 -4.14
C ILE A 54 0.05 -5.07 -5.65
N ASN A 55 0.65 -5.96 -6.43
CA ASN A 55 0.63 -5.88 -7.89
C ASN A 55 -0.69 -6.38 -8.49
N TYR A 56 -1.79 -5.71 -8.16
CA TYR A 56 -3.13 -6.06 -8.64
C TYR A 56 -3.32 -5.72 -10.13
N TYR A 57 -2.91 -4.53 -10.57
CA TYR A 57 -3.20 -4.04 -11.94
C TYR A 57 -2.65 -4.96 -13.04
N ILE A 58 -1.42 -5.43 -12.87
CA ILE A 58 -0.69 -6.29 -13.83
C ILE A 58 -0.97 -7.79 -13.65
N ALA A 59 -1.72 -8.18 -12.62
CA ALA A 59 -2.01 -9.58 -12.36
C ALA A 59 -2.86 -10.19 -13.50
N SER A 60 -2.66 -11.48 -13.76
CA SER A 60 -3.51 -12.24 -14.68
C SER A 60 -4.96 -12.23 -14.19
N LYS A 61 -5.91 -12.54 -15.08
CA LYS A 61 -7.33 -12.58 -14.70
C LYS A 61 -7.61 -13.57 -13.57
N ASP A 62 -6.96 -14.74 -13.59
CA ASP A 62 -7.14 -15.78 -12.57
C ASP A 62 -6.57 -15.30 -11.22
N ASN A 63 -5.37 -14.71 -11.22
CA ASN A 63 -4.77 -14.14 -10.01
C ASN A 63 -5.61 -12.97 -9.46
N LYS A 64 -6.15 -12.08 -10.32
CA LYS A 64 -7.06 -11.02 -9.87
C LYS A 64 -8.30 -11.59 -9.19
N THR A 65 -8.83 -12.69 -9.71
CA THR A 65 -9.99 -13.36 -9.12
C THR A 65 -9.66 -13.94 -7.74
N GLU A 66 -8.50 -14.59 -7.59
CA GLU A 66 -8.02 -15.07 -6.29
C GLU A 66 -7.82 -13.93 -5.29
N MET A 67 -7.12 -12.86 -5.69
CA MET A 67 -6.93 -11.65 -4.86
C MET A 67 -8.25 -11.00 -4.47
N PHE A 68 -9.23 -10.97 -5.37
CA PHE A 68 -10.56 -10.44 -5.09
C PHE A 68 -11.31 -11.29 -4.04
N LEU A 69 -11.19 -12.62 -4.10
CA LEU A 69 -11.77 -13.53 -3.11
C LEU A 69 -11.08 -13.37 -1.76
N ASP A 70 -9.75 -13.30 -1.71
CA ASP A 70 -9.00 -13.06 -0.46
C ASP A 70 -9.36 -11.70 0.18
N TYR A 71 -9.55 -10.66 -0.64
CA TYR A 71 -10.03 -9.37 -0.14
C TYR A 71 -11.48 -9.45 0.37
N SER A 72 -12.33 -10.24 -0.29
CA SER A 72 -13.69 -10.51 0.19
C SER A 72 -13.68 -11.25 1.54
N GLU A 73 -12.75 -12.18 1.76
CA GLU A 73 -12.55 -12.80 3.07
C GLU A 73 -12.13 -11.79 4.14
N LEU A 74 -11.23 -10.86 3.83
CA LEU A 74 -10.86 -9.77 4.75
C LEU A 74 -12.10 -8.96 5.15
N LEU A 75 -12.93 -8.56 4.18
CA LEU A 75 -14.16 -7.82 4.45
C LEU A 75 -15.14 -8.63 5.29
N ASN A 76 -15.27 -9.94 5.02
CA ASN A 76 -16.09 -10.86 5.81
C ASN A 76 -15.53 -11.13 7.21
N SER A 77 -14.22 -10.97 7.44
CA SER A 77 -13.61 -11.13 8.77
C SER A 77 -13.99 -10.00 9.74
N LEU A 78 -14.48 -8.87 9.23
CA LEU A 78 -14.89 -7.73 10.05
C LEU A 78 -16.08 -8.09 10.93
N ASP A 79 -15.88 -8.00 12.25
CA ASP A 79 -16.90 -8.27 13.26
C ASP A 79 -18.18 -7.45 13.04
N SER A 80 -19.33 -8.01 13.41
CA SER A 80 -20.56 -7.21 13.49
C SER A 80 -20.50 -6.20 14.64
N GLY A 81 -20.94 -4.96 14.40
CA GLY A 81 -20.95 -3.91 15.41
C GLY A 81 -19.68 -3.06 15.53
N ILE A 82 -18.70 -3.26 14.64
CA ILE A 82 -17.61 -2.30 14.42
C ILE A 82 -17.87 -1.39 13.23
N SER A 83 -17.12 -0.28 13.19
CA SER A 83 -16.95 0.52 11.97
C SER A 83 -15.54 0.33 11.48
N ALA A 84 -15.39 -0.16 10.25
CA ALA A 84 -14.11 -0.23 9.56
C ALA A 84 -14.01 0.90 8.53
N LYS A 85 -12.78 1.30 8.22
CA LYS A 85 -12.48 2.32 7.23
C LYS A 85 -11.20 1.96 6.52
N ILE A 86 -11.27 1.85 5.20
CA ILE A 86 -10.08 1.77 4.36
C ILE A 86 -9.80 3.17 3.81
N THR A 87 -8.60 3.68 4.05
CA THR A 87 -8.16 5.00 3.61
C THR A 87 -7.00 4.86 2.65
N ILE A 88 -7.10 5.50 1.48
CA ILE A 88 -5.99 5.69 0.54
C ILE A 88 -5.57 7.16 0.66
N ASN A 89 -4.31 7.40 1.01
CA ASN A 89 -3.74 8.71 1.25
C ASN A 89 -2.68 9.02 0.20
N ASN A 90 -3.02 9.91 -0.73
CA ASN A 90 -2.08 10.51 -1.65
C ASN A 90 -1.41 11.69 -0.97
N ARG A 91 -0.12 11.55 -0.69
CA ARG A 91 0.72 12.61 -0.17
C ARG A 91 1.71 13.06 -1.24
N ARG A 92 1.80 14.38 -1.41
CA ARG A 92 2.87 14.96 -2.21
C ARG A 92 4.20 14.79 -1.48
N ILE A 93 5.15 14.13 -2.14
CA ILE A 93 6.53 14.04 -1.68
C ILE A 93 7.14 15.44 -1.75
N ASN A 94 7.84 15.84 -0.69
CA ASN A 94 8.64 17.06 -0.74
C ASN A 94 9.77 16.84 -1.74
N LYS A 95 9.70 17.54 -2.88
CA LYS A 95 10.64 17.38 -3.99
C LYS A 95 12.09 17.57 -3.56
N GLU A 96 12.37 18.60 -2.75
CA GLU A 96 13.74 18.90 -2.31
C GLU A 96 14.31 17.82 -1.38
N GLU A 97 13.48 17.32 -0.45
CA GLU A 97 13.88 16.27 0.48
C GLU A 97 14.08 14.93 -0.26
N PHE A 98 13.20 14.65 -1.21
CA PHE A 98 13.28 13.47 -2.05
C PHE A 98 14.51 13.49 -2.95
N GLU A 99 14.76 14.60 -3.65
CA GLU A 99 15.96 14.79 -4.46
C GLU A 99 17.21 14.58 -3.61
N LYS A 100 17.31 15.22 -2.43
CA LYS A 100 18.44 15.00 -1.52
C LYS A 100 18.62 13.54 -1.10
N SER A 101 17.55 12.78 -0.98
CA SER A 101 17.61 11.38 -0.53
C SER A 101 18.09 10.39 -1.60
N ILE A 102 18.00 10.75 -2.89
CA ILE A 102 18.35 9.87 -4.01
C ILE A 102 19.62 10.31 -4.75
N LEU A 103 20.01 11.58 -4.65
CA LEU A 103 21.16 12.12 -5.35
C LEU A 103 22.45 11.65 -4.69
N LEU A 104 23.44 11.36 -5.54
CA LEU A 104 24.77 10.97 -5.11
C LEU A 104 25.50 12.19 -4.52
N PRO A 105 26.09 12.09 -3.31
CA PRO A 105 26.88 13.16 -2.73
C PRO A 105 28.21 13.30 -3.47
N MET A 106 28.65 14.54 -3.70
CA MET A 106 29.99 14.82 -4.25
C MET A 106 31.06 14.48 -3.22
N LYS A 107 32.15 13.83 -3.66
CA LYS A 107 33.23 13.33 -2.78
C LYS A 107 34.60 13.97 -3.05
N GLU A 108 34.76 14.76 -4.11
CA GLU A 108 36.03 15.36 -4.55
C GLU A 108 37.16 14.33 -4.81
N ASP A 109 36.79 13.11 -5.21
CA ASP A 109 37.69 11.98 -5.45
C ASP A 109 38.11 11.81 -6.93
N GLY A 110 37.76 12.79 -7.79
CA GLY A 110 37.99 12.74 -9.23
C GLY A 110 36.88 12.05 -10.04
N LEU A 111 35.90 11.42 -9.39
CA LEU A 111 34.75 10.77 -10.04
C LEU A 111 33.48 11.63 -10.01
N ASP A 112 33.55 12.86 -9.47
CA ASP A 112 32.38 13.74 -9.33
C ASP A 112 31.72 14.10 -10.67
N HIS A 113 32.47 14.16 -11.77
CA HIS A 113 31.88 14.36 -13.10
C HIS A 113 30.89 13.24 -13.48
N TYR A 114 31.14 11.99 -13.06
CA TYR A 114 30.18 10.89 -13.22
C TYR A 114 29.00 11.02 -12.25
N ARG A 115 29.23 11.54 -11.02
CA ARG A 115 28.14 11.81 -10.07
C ARG A 115 27.22 12.90 -10.58
N GLU A 116 27.77 13.95 -11.19
CA GLU A 116 27.01 15.02 -11.85
C GLU A 116 26.14 14.45 -12.97
N GLU A 117 26.71 13.69 -13.91
CA GLU A 117 25.96 13.06 -15.02
C GLU A 117 24.87 12.12 -14.49
N TYR A 118 25.18 11.30 -13.48
CA TYR A 118 24.22 10.39 -12.88
C TYR A 118 23.07 11.14 -12.17
N ASN A 119 23.40 12.20 -11.45
CA ASN A 119 22.42 13.06 -10.78
C ASN A 119 21.53 13.77 -11.79
N GLU A 120 22.06 14.28 -12.90
CA GLU A 120 21.27 14.84 -14.00
C GLU A 120 20.31 13.80 -14.60
N MET A 121 20.79 12.56 -14.78
CA MET A 121 19.95 11.45 -15.23
C MET A 121 18.80 11.21 -14.24
N LEU A 122 19.07 11.07 -12.94
CA LEU A 122 18.03 10.88 -11.92
C LEU A 122 17.01 12.03 -11.92
N LEU A 123 17.47 13.28 -11.96
CA LEU A 123 16.59 14.46 -11.99
C LEU A 123 15.69 14.47 -13.23
N SER A 124 16.20 14.04 -14.39
CA SER A 124 15.42 13.92 -15.63
C SER A 124 14.27 12.90 -15.50
N LYS A 125 14.44 11.85 -14.71
CA LYS A 125 13.41 10.82 -14.44
C LYS A 125 12.35 11.27 -13.44
N ILE A 126 12.59 12.34 -12.69
CA ILE A 126 11.64 12.91 -11.73
C ILE A 126 10.79 14.00 -12.37
N THR A 127 11.39 14.82 -13.23
CA THR A 127 10.75 16.03 -13.80
C THR A 127 9.72 15.73 -14.89
N GLY A 128 9.74 14.53 -15.49
CA GLY A 128 8.85 14.15 -16.60
C GLY A 128 7.55 13.43 -16.22
N THR A 129 7.30 13.15 -14.94
CA THR A 129 6.24 12.24 -14.49
C THR A 129 5.46 12.80 -13.30
N ASN A 130 4.25 12.28 -13.06
CA ASN A 130 3.45 12.53 -11.85
C ASN A 130 4.11 11.95 -10.56
N ASN A 131 5.43 11.74 -10.56
CA ASN A 131 6.28 11.05 -9.57
C ASN A 131 6.40 11.76 -8.21
N SER A 132 5.56 12.75 -7.96
CA SER A 132 5.56 13.49 -6.70
C SER A 132 4.51 12.97 -5.72
N ILE A 133 3.84 11.85 -5.99
CA ILE A 133 2.82 11.30 -5.09
C ILE A 133 3.24 9.95 -4.54
N TYR A 134 3.25 9.90 -3.21
CA TYR A 134 3.34 8.68 -2.44
C TYR A 134 1.95 8.28 -1.96
N GLN A 135 1.57 7.03 -2.16
CA GLN A 135 0.28 6.50 -1.74
C GLN A 135 0.44 5.58 -0.53
N GLU A 136 -0.15 5.98 0.60
CA GLU A 136 -0.26 5.13 1.78
C GLU A 136 -1.67 4.56 1.93
N ARG A 137 -1.77 3.39 2.54
CA ARG A 137 -3.05 2.72 2.78
C ARG A 137 -3.19 2.39 4.24
N TYR A 138 -4.39 2.64 4.77
CA TYR A 138 -4.70 2.42 6.16
C TYR A 138 -6.04 1.68 6.31
N LEU A 139 -6.08 0.73 7.24
CA LEU A 139 -7.31 0.13 7.74
C LEU A 139 -7.53 0.62 9.17
N THR A 140 -8.55 1.44 9.39
CA THR A 140 -8.92 1.94 10.72
C THR A 140 -10.17 1.21 11.21
N VAL A 141 -10.06 0.53 12.35
CA VAL A 141 -11.18 -0.16 13.01
C VAL A 141 -11.60 0.63 14.24
N SER A 142 -12.91 0.76 14.44
CA SER A 142 -13.50 1.52 15.54
C SER A 142 -14.59 0.74 16.24
N VAL A 143 -14.59 0.80 17.57
CA VAL A 143 -15.52 0.07 18.44
C VAL A 143 -15.90 0.93 19.64
N HIS A 144 -17.14 0.79 20.11
CA HIS A 144 -17.55 1.40 21.37
C HIS A 144 -17.25 0.46 22.54
N LYS A 145 -16.50 0.95 23.53
CA LYS A 145 -16.13 0.20 24.74
C LYS A 145 -16.27 1.10 25.97
N ARG A 146 -16.28 0.48 27.16
CA ARG A 146 -16.38 1.19 28.44
C ARG A 146 -15.03 1.64 28.95
N SER A 147 -13.98 0.87 28.67
CA SER A 147 -12.61 1.14 29.11
C SER A 147 -11.61 0.98 27.95
N ILE A 148 -10.42 1.55 28.15
CA ILE A 148 -9.30 1.38 27.23
C ILE A 148 -8.79 -0.08 27.22
N ASP A 149 -8.85 -0.79 28.34
CA ASP A 149 -8.34 -2.16 28.42
C ASP A 149 -9.22 -3.15 27.64
N ASP A 150 -10.55 -2.94 27.66
CA ASP A 150 -11.48 -3.67 26.80
C ASP A 150 -11.21 -3.39 25.31
N ALA A 151 -10.93 -2.12 24.98
CA ALA A 151 -10.61 -1.71 23.61
C ALA A 151 -9.28 -2.31 23.14
N ARG A 152 -8.25 -2.29 23.98
CA ARG A 152 -6.92 -2.85 23.67
C ARG A 152 -6.98 -4.35 23.45
N THR A 153 -7.69 -5.08 24.31
CA THR A 153 -7.89 -6.53 24.15
C THR A 153 -8.60 -6.84 22.84
N TYR A 154 -9.64 -6.07 22.51
CA TYR A 154 -10.35 -6.20 21.24
C TYR A 154 -9.43 -5.94 20.04
N PHE A 155 -8.66 -4.85 20.07
CA PHE A 155 -7.76 -4.49 18.97
C PHE A 155 -6.61 -5.45 18.78
N ALA A 156 -6.08 -6.06 19.84
CA ALA A 156 -5.05 -7.09 19.73
C ALA A 156 -5.55 -8.32 18.95
N ARG A 157 -6.79 -8.75 19.21
CA ARG A 157 -7.43 -9.87 18.50
C ARG A 157 -7.66 -9.53 17.03
N ILE A 158 -8.47 -8.52 16.74
CA ILE A 158 -8.82 -8.15 15.36
C ILE A 158 -7.59 -7.72 14.54
N GLY A 159 -6.58 -7.15 15.19
CA GLY A 159 -5.32 -6.79 14.52
C GLY A 159 -4.58 -8.02 14.00
N THR A 160 -4.59 -9.12 14.75
CA THR A 160 -4.00 -10.39 14.29
C THR A 160 -4.74 -10.92 13.07
N ASP A 161 -6.07 -10.87 13.09
CA ASP A 161 -6.92 -11.33 11.98
C ASP A 161 -6.67 -10.48 10.72
N ILE A 162 -6.65 -9.14 10.86
CA ILE A 162 -6.36 -8.20 9.77
C ILE A 162 -5.00 -8.47 9.14
N VAL A 163 -3.95 -8.61 9.95
CA VAL A 163 -2.60 -8.89 9.46
C VAL A 163 -2.55 -10.23 8.73
N THR A 164 -3.24 -11.25 9.25
CA THR A 164 -3.31 -12.57 8.62
C THR A 164 -3.99 -12.53 7.26
N HIS A 165 -5.14 -11.85 7.15
CA HIS A 165 -5.86 -11.72 5.87
C HIS A 165 -5.10 -10.87 4.85
N LEU A 166 -4.45 -9.78 5.28
CA LEU A 166 -3.61 -8.97 4.39
C LEU A 166 -2.36 -9.75 3.92
N ALA A 167 -1.78 -10.58 4.79
CA ALA A 167 -0.64 -11.43 4.41
C ALA A 167 -1.01 -12.45 3.31
N LYS A 168 -2.24 -12.99 3.30
CA LYS A 168 -2.73 -13.85 2.20
C LYS A 168 -2.68 -13.13 0.85
N LEU A 169 -3.04 -11.84 0.84
CA LEU A 169 -2.96 -10.97 -0.34
C LEU A 169 -1.51 -10.59 -0.73
N SER A 170 -0.49 -11.09 -0.02
CA SER A 170 0.90 -10.61 -0.11
C SER A 170 1.06 -9.13 0.28
N SER A 171 0.14 -8.60 1.08
CA SER A 171 0.22 -7.27 1.67
C SER A 171 0.76 -7.36 3.09
N THR A 172 1.81 -6.60 3.39
CA THR A 172 2.33 -6.50 4.76
C THR A 172 1.56 -5.43 5.52
N ALA A 173 1.22 -5.70 6.77
CA ALA A 173 0.43 -4.80 7.60
C ALA A 173 1.02 -4.63 9.00
N GLU A 174 1.01 -3.40 9.51
CA GLU A 174 1.51 -3.06 10.84
C GLU A 174 0.53 -2.13 11.58
N GLY A 175 0.38 -2.33 12.90
CA GLY A 175 -0.40 -1.44 13.74
C GLY A 175 0.38 -0.16 14.05
N LEU A 176 -0.20 1.01 13.77
CA LEU A 176 0.46 2.28 14.03
C LEU A 176 0.48 2.60 15.53
N ASP A 177 1.58 3.18 15.99
CA ASP A 177 1.69 3.80 17.31
C ASP A 177 1.12 5.23 17.31
N ALA A 178 1.17 5.90 18.46
CA ALA A 178 0.62 7.25 18.60
C ALA A 178 1.31 8.26 17.66
N GLU A 179 2.63 8.21 17.56
CA GLU A 179 3.44 9.15 16.80
C GLU A 179 3.17 8.99 15.29
N SER A 180 3.32 7.76 14.78
CA SER A 180 3.08 7.46 13.37
C SER A 180 1.66 7.80 12.95
N ARG A 181 0.68 7.54 13.82
CA ARG A 181 -0.72 7.88 13.54
C ARG A 181 -0.98 9.38 13.59
N LEU A 182 -0.38 10.13 14.52
CA LEU A 182 -0.49 11.59 14.57
C LEU A 182 0.18 12.25 13.36
N GLN A 183 1.27 11.68 12.85
CA GLN A 183 1.96 12.17 11.66
C GLN A 183 1.02 12.26 10.45
N ILE A 184 0.13 11.28 10.24
CA ILE A 184 -0.87 11.29 9.16
C ILE A 184 -1.71 12.58 9.19
N PHE A 185 -2.19 12.96 10.38
CA PHE A 185 -3.01 14.16 10.55
C PHE A 185 -2.17 15.42 10.41
N ARG A 186 -0.93 15.43 10.94
CA ARG A 186 -0.03 16.56 10.76
C ARG A 186 0.28 16.78 9.28
N ASP A 187 0.58 15.75 8.51
CA ASP A 187 0.87 15.86 7.08
C ASP A 187 -0.33 16.40 6.30
N PHE A 188 -1.54 16.01 6.69
CA PHE A 188 -2.75 16.58 6.11
C PHE A 188 -2.91 18.07 6.47
N PHE A 189 -2.88 18.39 7.77
CA PHE A 189 -3.18 19.73 8.28
C PHE A 189 -2.06 20.76 8.06
N LYS A 190 -0.80 20.32 8.06
CA LYS A 190 0.42 21.13 8.00
C LYS A 190 1.38 20.66 6.91
N GLY A 191 0.90 20.06 5.82
CA GLY A 191 1.74 19.48 4.77
C GLY A 191 2.68 20.47 4.05
N ASP A 192 2.38 21.76 4.14
CA ASP A 192 3.18 22.89 3.64
C ASP A 192 4.17 23.46 4.68
N VAL A 193 4.10 23.00 5.93
CA VAL A 193 4.93 23.49 7.03
C VAL A 193 5.94 22.41 7.44
N PRO A 194 7.26 22.64 7.22
CA PRO A 194 8.30 21.71 7.65
C PRO A 194 8.15 21.31 9.11
N GLN A 195 8.48 20.05 9.41
CA GLN A 195 8.46 19.57 10.78
C GLN A 195 9.61 20.17 11.56
N ALA A 196 9.29 21.07 12.49
CA ALA A 196 10.31 21.70 13.34
C ALA A 196 10.93 20.72 14.35
N PHE A 197 10.17 19.73 14.84
CA PHE A 197 10.64 18.72 15.79
C PHE A 197 9.78 17.43 15.76
N PRO A 198 10.38 16.25 16.08
CA PRO A 198 9.67 14.97 16.20
C PRO A 198 8.66 14.99 17.37
N PHE A 199 7.59 14.22 17.26
CA PHE A 199 6.57 14.17 18.31
C PHE A 199 6.99 13.21 19.42
N ASP A 200 7.28 13.74 20.61
CA ASP A 200 7.53 12.92 21.80
C ASP A 200 6.36 13.01 22.79
N LEU A 201 5.57 11.93 22.85
CA LEU A 201 4.42 11.83 23.74
C LEU A 201 4.78 12.05 25.22
N LYS A 202 5.93 11.53 25.68
CA LYS A 202 6.38 11.68 27.08
C LYS A 202 6.76 13.12 27.36
N GLN A 203 7.40 13.80 26.41
CA GLN A 203 7.80 15.20 26.57
C GLN A 203 6.59 16.13 26.62
N PHE A 204 5.60 15.92 25.74
CA PHE A 204 4.34 16.68 25.77
C PHE A 204 3.58 16.48 27.08
N ALA A 205 3.49 15.23 27.55
CA ALA A 205 2.87 14.92 28.84
C ALA A 205 3.57 15.63 30.02
N LYS A 206 4.91 15.67 30.03
CA LYS A 206 5.69 16.37 31.06
C LYS A 206 5.50 17.89 31.03
N LYS A 207 5.43 18.49 29.83
CA LYS A 207 5.25 19.94 29.64
C LYS A 207 3.81 20.42 29.86
N GLY A 208 2.84 19.50 29.89
CA GLY A 208 1.41 19.84 30.00
C GLY A 208 0.83 20.45 28.72
N THR A 209 1.54 20.36 27.59
CA THR A 209 1.10 20.87 26.28
C THR A 209 0.18 19.86 25.60
N SER A 210 -0.82 20.34 24.86
CA SER A 210 -1.73 19.45 24.14
C SER A 210 -1.01 18.84 22.94
N PHE A 211 -1.17 17.53 22.72
CA PHE A 211 -0.67 16.90 21.49
C PHE A 211 -1.28 17.54 20.23
N LYS A 212 -2.46 18.15 20.35
CA LYS A 212 -3.11 18.87 19.26
C LYS A 212 -2.33 20.09 18.80
N ASP A 213 -1.59 20.75 19.68
CA ASP A 213 -0.82 21.94 19.32
C ASP A 213 0.27 21.62 18.29
N TRP A 214 0.75 20.38 18.29
CA TRP A 214 1.73 19.90 17.34
C TRP A 214 1.15 19.72 15.92
N MET A 215 -0.06 19.17 15.80
CA MET A 215 -0.66 18.83 14.48
C MET A 215 -1.68 19.85 13.96
N CYS A 216 -2.34 20.62 14.82
CA CYS A 216 -3.39 21.55 14.42
C CYS A 216 -2.84 22.69 13.58
N PRO A 217 -3.47 23.02 12.44
CA PRO A 217 -3.11 24.18 11.63
C PRO A 217 -3.43 25.48 12.38
N ASP A 218 -2.93 26.60 11.86
CA ASP A 218 -3.12 27.91 12.49
C ASP A 218 -4.58 28.41 12.35
N SER A 219 -5.26 28.02 11.27
CA SER A 219 -6.66 28.36 11.01
C SER A 219 -7.40 27.23 10.28
N MET A 220 -8.72 27.18 10.50
CA MET A 220 -9.66 26.38 9.71
C MET A 220 -10.93 27.20 9.46
N GLU A 221 -11.31 27.36 8.20
CA GLU A 221 -12.50 28.07 7.78
C GLU A 221 -13.37 27.14 6.94
N PHE A 222 -14.66 27.05 7.26
CA PHE A 222 -15.58 26.14 6.57
C PHE A 222 -16.66 26.94 5.86
N GLU A 223 -16.71 26.80 4.54
CA GLU A 223 -17.66 27.44 3.66
C GLU A 223 -18.74 26.46 3.22
N ARG A 224 -19.68 26.95 2.40
CA ARG A 224 -20.78 26.13 1.88
C ARG A 224 -20.30 24.85 1.19
N ASP A 225 -19.29 24.91 0.33
CA ASP A 225 -18.91 23.82 -0.58
C ASP A 225 -17.40 23.53 -0.60
N HIS A 226 -16.65 24.18 0.28
CA HIS A 226 -15.21 24.00 0.46
C HIS A 226 -14.82 24.45 1.86
N PHE A 227 -13.55 24.28 2.20
CA PHE A 227 -12.95 24.79 3.42
C PHE A 227 -11.55 25.33 3.12
N LYS A 228 -11.00 26.11 4.03
CA LYS A 228 -9.61 26.61 4.01
C LYS A 228 -8.89 26.11 5.25
N ILE A 229 -7.69 25.55 5.09
CA ILE A 229 -6.78 25.17 6.18
C ILE A 229 -5.47 25.92 5.94
N GLY A 230 -5.17 26.89 6.81
CA GLY A 230 -4.09 27.84 6.53
C GLY A 230 -4.34 28.57 5.22
N ASP A 231 -3.46 28.37 4.23
CA ASP A 231 -3.59 28.94 2.88
C ASP A 231 -4.10 27.96 1.82
N ARG A 232 -4.30 26.70 2.18
CA ARG A 232 -4.76 25.65 1.26
C ARG A 232 -6.28 25.55 1.27
N TYR A 233 -6.84 25.33 0.10
CA TYR A 233 -8.26 25.08 -0.09
C TYR A 233 -8.52 23.59 -0.13
N GLY A 234 -9.62 23.13 0.46
CA GLY A 234 -10.03 21.74 0.40
C GLY A 234 -11.52 21.58 0.13
N ARG A 235 -11.89 20.44 -0.44
CA ARG A 235 -13.29 20.09 -0.70
C ARG A 235 -13.54 18.63 -0.43
N VAL A 236 -14.61 18.36 0.31
CA VAL A 236 -15.08 17.00 0.55
C VAL A 236 -16.19 16.63 -0.43
N LEU A 237 -15.99 15.48 -1.07
CA LEU A 237 -16.92 14.80 -1.96
C LEU A 237 -17.39 13.48 -1.34
N TYR A 238 -18.55 13.00 -1.76
CA TYR A 238 -19.05 11.67 -1.42
C TYR A 238 -19.63 11.00 -2.67
N MET A 239 -19.63 9.67 -2.66
CA MET A 239 -20.32 8.89 -3.68
C MET A 239 -21.82 8.97 -3.41
N GLN A 240 -22.52 9.70 -4.26
CA GLN A 240 -23.96 9.84 -4.21
C GLN A 240 -24.61 8.57 -4.75
N ASP A 241 -24.25 8.14 -5.96
CA ASP A 241 -24.85 6.97 -6.60
C ASP A 241 -23.78 6.09 -7.24
N TYR A 242 -24.00 4.78 -7.15
CA TYR A 242 -23.12 3.74 -7.70
C TYR A 242 -23.79 3.16 -8.95
N ALA A 243 -22.98 2.79 -9.94
CA ALA A 243 -23.46 2.00 -11.06
C ALA A 243 -23.90 0.61 -10.59
N SER A 244 -24.81 -0.04 -11.33
CA SER A 244 -25.17 -1.45 -11.10
C SER A 244 -23.97 -2.39 -11.30
N TYR A 245 -22.99 -1.97 -12.10
CA TYR A 245 -21.73 -2.67 -12.30
C TYR A 245 -20.60 -1.65 -12.28
N VAL A 246 -19.73 -1.77 -11.28
CA VAL A 246 -18.53 -0.95 -11.15
C VAL A 246 -17.33 -1.84 -11.46
N LYS A 247 -16.37 -1.30 -12.21
CA LYS A 247 -15.11 -1.99 -12.47
C LYS A 247 -14.15 -1.77 -11.30
N ASP A 248 -13.26 -2.73 -11.11
CA ASP A 248 -12.24 -2.75 -10.06
C ASP A 248 -11.14 -1.69 -10.23
N ASP A 249 -11.15 -0.92 -11.33
CA ASP A 249 -10.19 0.16 -11.63
C ASP A 249 -10.67 1.55 -11.18
N MET A 250 -11.94 1.72 -10.77
CA MET A 250 -12.52 3.02 -10.40
C MET A 250 -11.75 3.69 -9.25
N ILE A 251 -11.44 2.93 -8.20
CA ILE A 251 -10.72 3.47 -7.02
C ILE A 251 -9.32 3.91 -7.41
N SER A 252 -8.60 3.09 -8.19
CA SER A 252 -7.28 3.44 -8.68
C SER A 252 -7.30 4.69 -9.57
N GLU A 253 -8.27 4.85 -10.48
CA GLU A 253 -8.34 6.03 -11.36
C GLU A 253 -8.67 7.31 -10.57
N LEU A 254 -9.51 7.22 -9.54
CA LEU A 254 -9.78 8.32 -8.62
C LEU A 254 -8.54 8.70 -7.78
N CYS A 255 -7.70 7.72 -7.44
CA CYS A 255 -6.49 7.92 -6.63
C CYS A 255 -5.24 8.19 -7.48
N ASP A 256 -5.25 7.99 -8.80
CA ASP A 256 -4.14 8.39 -9.70
C ASP A 256 -4.09 9.93 -9.90
N PHE A 257 -4.99 10.64 -9.23
CA PHE A 257 -5.07 12.09 -9.27
C PHE A 257 -3.83 12.76 -8.64
N SER A 258 -3.18 13.64 -9.40
CA SER A 258 -1.89 14.26 -9.06
C SER A 258 -1.98 15.39 -8.00
N ARG A 259 -2.72 15.16 -6.91
CA ARG A 259 -2.91 16.08 -5.77
C ARG A 259 -2.87 15.38 -4.42
N ASN A 260 -2.73 16.19 -3.36
CA ASN A 260 -2.98 15.75 -1.99
C ASN A 260 -4.45 15.38 -1.85
N LEU A 261 -4.71 14.11 -1.60
CA LEU A 261 -6.05 13.53 -1.62
C LEU A 261 -6.12 12.40 -0.61
N MET A 262 -7.22 12.32 0.12
CA MET A 262 -7.55 11.12 0.88
C MET A 262 -8.91 10.61 0.42
N LEU A 263 -8.97 9.33 0.07
CA LEU A 263 -10.20 8.59 -0.20
C LEU A 263 -10.45 7.65 0.97
N SER A 264 -11.70 7.57 1.41
CA SER A 264 -12.15 6.72 2.52
C SER A 264 -13.33 5.86 2.07
N ILE A 265 -13.23 4.56 2.31
CA ILE A 265 -14.30 3.57 2.17
C ILE A 265 -14.68 3.14 3.59
N ASP A 266 -15.80 3.67 4.08
CA ASP A 266 -16.37 3.33 5.38
C ASP A 266 -17.26 2.11 5.23
N ILE A 267 -17.07 1.12 6.11
CA ILE A 267 -17.75 -0.16 6.07
C ILE A 267 -18.33 -0.45 7.45
N LEU A 268 -19.63 -0.74 7.48
CA LEU A 268 -20.36 -1.18 8.67
C LEU A 268 -20.99 -2.55 8.38
N PRO A 269 -20.38 -3.66 8.84
CA PRO A 269 -20.92 -5.00 8.66
C PRO A 269 -22.24 -5.19 9.41
N VAL A 270 -23.16 -5.94 8.80
CA VAL A 270 -24.46 -6.31 9.38
C VAL A 270 -24.44 -7.79 9.76
N PRO A 271 -24.93 -8.18 10.96
CA PRO A 271 -25.16 -9.59 11.28
C PRO A 271 -26.01 -10.31 10.24
N THR A 272 -25.59 -11.50 9.81
CA THR A 272 -26.27 -12.25 8.74
C THR A 272 -27.73 -12.56 9.07
N ASP A 273 -28.05 -12.90 10.31
CA ASP A 273 -29.41 -13.17 10.76
C ASP A 273 -30.32 -11.93 10.66
N GLU A 274 -29.77 -10.76 11.01
CA GLU A 274 -30.45 -9.47 10.86
C GLU A 274 -30.67 -9.13 9.38
N ALA A 275 -29.64 -9.30 8.56
CA ALA A 275 -29.67 -9.05 7.12
C ALA A 275 -30.70 -9.92 6.39
N VAL A 276 -30.68 -11.24 6.63
CA VAL A 276 -31.63 -12.19 6.04
C VAL A 276 -33.07 -11.82 6.42
N ARG A 277 -33.31 -11.50 7.69
CA ARG A 277 -34.65 -11.09 8.16
C ARG A 277 -35.13 -9.81 7.48
N GLU A 278 -34.25 -8.83 7.29
CA GLU A 278 -34.58 -7.57 6.61
C GLU A 278 -34.94 -7.83 5.14
N ILE A 279 -34.15 -8.63 4.42
CA ILE A 279 -34.42 -8.97 3.02
C ILE A 279 -35.69 -9.82 2.88
N GLN A 280 -35.94 -10.77 3.78
CA GLN A 280 -37.20 -11.52 3.81
C GLN A 280 -38.42 -10.62 4.02
N ASN A 281 -38.34 -9.65 4.93
CA ASN A 281 -39.40 -8.67 5.15
C ASN A 281 -39.63 -7.79 3.91
N ARG A 282 -38.54 -7.38 3.24
CA ARG A 282 -38.61 -6.63 1.98
C ARG A 282 -39.25 -7.45 0.87
N LEU A 283 -38.88 -8.73 0.75
CA LEU A 283 -39.48 -9.66 -0.21
C LEU A 283 -40.97 -9.85 0.04
N LEU A 284 -41.38 -10.07 1.29
CA LEU A 284 -42.80 -10.14 1.68
C LEU A 284 -43.57 -8.87 1.31
N GLY A 285 -42.95 -7.69 1.45
CA GLY A 285 -43.51 -6.41 1.02
C GLY A 285 -43.71 -6.34 -0.50
N VAL A 286 -42.73 -6.77 -1.28
CA VAL A 286 -42.83 -6.86 -2.75
C VAL A 286 -43.92 -7.85 -3.17
N GLU A 287 -43.95 -9.04 -2.57
CA GLU A 287 -44.98 -10.06 -2.82
C GLU A 287 -46.39 -9.55 -2.49
N THR A 288 -46.53 -8.81 -1.40
CA THR A 288 -47.80 -8.18 -0.99
C THR A 288 -48.24 -7.12 -2.01
N ASN A 289 -47.31 -6.30 -2.49
CA ASN A 289 -47.60 -5.28 -3.51
C ASN A 289 -48.06 -5.91 -4.83
N VAL A 290 -47.36 -6.96 -5.29
CA VAL A 290 -47.77 -7.70 -6.49
C VAL A 290 -49.14 -8.33 -6.31
N THR A 291 -49.39 -8.97 -5.17
CA THR A 291 -50.70 -9.59 -4.85
C THR A 291 -51.81 -8.54 -4.83
N ASN A 292 -51.59 -7.38 -4.21
CA ASN A 292 -52.56 -6.29 -4.16
C ASN A 292 -52.81 -5.68 -5.54
N TRP A 293 -51.77 -5.55 -6.37
CA TRP A 293 -51.91 -5.10 -7.74
C TRP A 293 -52.75 -6.08 -8.57
N GLN A 294 -52.46 -7.39 -8.49
CA GLN A 294 -53.24 -8.43 -9.16
C GLN A 294 -54.70 -8.46 -8.69
N ARG A 295 -54.95 -8.34 -7.38
CA ARG A 295 -56.32 -8.24 -6.83
C ARG A 295 -57.08 -7.05 -7.41
N ARG A 296 -56.44 -5.88 -7.56
CA ARG A 296 -57.07 -4.70 -8.18
C ARG A 296 -57.39 -4.92 -9.66
N GLN A 297 -56.50 -5.57 -10.41
CA GLN A 297 -56.75 -5.89 -11.82
C GLN A 297 -57.91 -6.88 -11.97
N ASN A 298 -57.93 -7.92 -11.14
CA ASN A 298 -59.03 -8.90 -11.12
C ASN A 298 -60.37 -8.26 -10.74
N ALA A 299 -60.39 -7.32 -9.78
CA ALA A 299 -61.60 -6.56 -9.42
C ALA A 299 -62.12 -5.69 -10.59
N ASN A 300 -61.24 -5.30 -11.51
CA ASN A 300 -61.57 -4.57 -12.73
C ASN A 300 -61.81 -5.50 -13.94
N ASN A 301 -62.03 -6.81 -13.72
CA ASN A 301 -62.20 -7.85 -14.75
C ASN A 301 -61.00 -7.99 -15.73
N ASN A 302 -59.81 -7.56 -15.33
CA ASN A 302 -58.59 -7.63 -16.13
C ASN A 302 -57.68 -8.79 -15.68
N PHE A 303 -58.08 -10.03 -15.98
CA PHE A 303 -57.40 -11.24 -15.51
C PHE A 303 -56.09 -11.56 -16.23
N SER A 304 -55.85 -10.97 -17.41
CA SER A 304 -54.62 -11.14 -18.22
C SER A 304 -53.56 -10.08 -17.93
N ALA A 305 -53.77 -9.24 -16.91
CA ALA A 305 -52.85 -8.16 -16.58
C ALA A 305 -51.48 -8.71 -16.14
N ILE A 306 -50.44 -8.33 -16.89
CA ILE A 306 -49.05 -8.70 -16.60
C ILE A 306 -48.50 -7.77 -15.53
N VAL A 307 -47.83 -8.35 -14.53
CA VAL A 307 -47.21 -7.59 -13.42
C VAL A 307 -46.24 -6.55 -14.00
N PRO A 308 -46.27 -5.29 -13.54
CA PRO A 308 -45.36 -4.26 -14.04
C PRO A 308 -43.90 -4.70 -13.91
N TYR A 309 -43.10 -4.41 -14.93
CA TYR A 309 -41.69 -4.79 -14.99
C TYR A 309 -40.91 -4.38 -13.74
N ASP A 310 -41.12 -3.17 -13.21
CA ASP A 310 -40.44 -2.69 -12.00
C ASP A 310 -40.70 -3.58 -10.77
N MET A 311 -41.91 -4.13 -10.64
CA MET A 311 -42.25 -5.04 -9.53
C MET A 311 -41.61 -6.42 -9.73
N GLU A 312 -41.54 -6.90 -10.98
CA GLU A 312 -40.85 -8.14 -11.30
C GLU A 312 -39.34 -8.01 -11.05
N LEU A 313 -38.74 -6.89 -11.45
CA LEU A 313 -37.34 -6.57 -11.21
C LEU A 313 -37.04 -6.50 -9.72
N GLN A 314 -37.84 -5.74 -8.94
CA GLN A 314 -37.68 -5.69 -7.48
C GLN A 314 -37.79 -7.07 -6.82
N ARG A 315 -38.74 -7.90 -7.29
CA ARG A 315 -38.90 -9.27 -6.80
C ARG A 315 -37.66 -10.10 -7.12
N LYS A 316 -37.15 -10.01 -8.35
CA LYS A 316 -35.96 -10.72 -8.80
C LYS A 316 -34.73 -10.30 -7.99
N GLU A 317 -34.43 -9.01 -7.92
CA GLU A 317 -33.28 -8.46 -7.19
C GLU A 317 -33.33 -8.81 -5.70
N THR A 318 -34.51 -8.73 -5.06
CA THR A 318 -34.64 -9.07 -3.64
C THR A 318 -34.45 -10.57 -3.40
N LYS A 319 -34.87 -11.43 -4.33
CA LYS A 319 -34.61 -12.88 -4.25
C LYS A 319 -33.15 -13.21 -4.48
N GLU A 320 -32.50 -12.59 -5.46
CA GLU A 320 -31.06 -12.74 -5.72
C GLU A 320 -30.25 -12.31 -4.49
N MET A 321 -30.56 -11.13 -3.92
CA MET A 321 -29.91 -10.67 -2.70
C MET A 321 -30.14 -11.61 -1.51
N LEU A 322 -31.32 -12.24 -1.40
CA LEU A 322 -31.57 -13.23 -0.36
C LEU A 322 -30.70 -14.49 -0.56
N ASP A 323 -30.62 -14.98 -1.80
CA ASP A 323 -29.80 -16.14 -2.15
C ASP A 323 -28.30 -15.87 -1.95
N ASP A 324 -27.83 -14.67 -2.27
CA ASP A 324 -26.45 -14.24 -2.02
C ASP A 324 -26.10 -14.34 -0.53
N LEU A 325 -27.02 -13.91 0.35
CA LEU A 325 -26.84 -13.92 1.81
C LEU A 325 -26.98 -15.31 2.44
N THR A 326 -27.76 -16.21 1.85
CA THR A 326 -28.02 -17.55 2.44
C THR A 326 -27.16 -18.65 1.85
N THR A 327 -26.80 -18.54 0.57
CA THR A 327 -26.23 -19.63 -0.23
C THR A 327 -24.80 -19.33 -0.67
N ARG A 328 -24.47 -18.06 -0.95
CA ARG A 328 -23.16 -17.65 -1.52
C ARG A 328 -22.22 -16.99 -0.51
N ASP A 329 -22.46 -17.18 0.80
CA ASP A 329 -21.68 -16.64 1.92
C ASP A 329 -21.36 -15.13 1.79
N GLN A 330 -22.26 -14.36 1.15
CA GLN A 330 -22.14 -12.92 1.11
C GLN A 330 -22.71 -12.32 2.40
N ARG A 331 -22.09 -11.23 2.86
CA ARG A 331 -22.59 -10.46 3.99
C ARG A 331 -23.17 -9.14 3.51
N MET A 332 -24.20 -8.68 4.20
CA MET A 332 -24.72 -7.34 4.03
C MET A 332 -23.80 -6.36 4.77
N MET A 333 -23.43 -5.28 4.08
CA MET A 333 -22.60 -4.21 4.63
C MET A 333 -23.23 -2.86 4.28
N PHE A 334 -23.09 -1.87 5.16
CA PHE A 334 -23.30 -0.49 4.76
C PHE A 334 -21.98 0.16 4.39
N GLY A 335 -21.88 0.61 3.14
CA GLY A 335 -20.73 1.30 2.58
C GLY A 335 -20.98 2.79 2.39
N ILE A 336 -19.94 3.62 2.55
CA ILE A 336 -19.90 4.96 1.96
C ILE A 336 -18.48 5.29 1.53
N LEU A 337 -18.35 5.78 0.29
CA LEU A 337 -17.11 6.33 -0.23
C LEU A 337 -17.14 7.85 -0.08
N THR A 338 -16.13 8.39 0.59
CA THR A 338 -15.91 9.82 0.75
C THR A 338 -14.49 10.18 0.34
N MET A 339 -14.28 11.39 -0.15
CA MET A 339 -12.97 11.85 -0.62
C MET A 339 -12.78 13.30 -0.22
N VAL A 340 -11.58 13.65 0.21
CA VAL A 340 -11.14 15.04 0.35
C VAL A 340 -9.92 15.27 -0.53
N HIS A 341 -9.89 16.38 -1.25
CA HIS A 341 -8.70 16.82 -1.98
C HIS A 341 -8.36 18.26 -1.61
N LEU A 342 -7.08 18.58 -1.70
CA LEU A 342 -6.52 19.89 -1.38
C LEU A 342 -5.88 20.53 -2.61
N ALA A 343 -5.97 21.86 -2.71
CA ALA A 343 -5.39 22.67 -3.76
C ALA A 343 -4.86 24.00 -3.21
N ASP A 344 -3.92 24.62 -3.93
CA ASP A 344 -3.26 25.86 -3.50
C ASP A 344 -4.13 27.10 -3.77
N SER A 345 -5.14 26.97 -4.64
CA SER A 345 -6.10 28.04 -4.91
C SER A 345 -7.50 27.51 -5.13
N LYS A 346 -8.51 28.35 -4.88
CA LYS A 346 -9.91 28.02 -5.15
C LYS A 346 -10.18 27.68 -6.62
N LYS A 347 -9.54 28.39 -7.55
CA LYS A 347 -9.68 28.12 -9.00
C LYS A 347 -9.19 26.71 -9.35
N GLN A 348 -8.05 26.32 -8.78
CA GLN A 348 -7.50 24.97 -8.94
C GLN A 348 -8.42 23.93 -8.29
N LEU A 349 -8.91 24.20 -7.08
CA LEU A 349 -9.88 23.33 -6.39
C LEU A 349 -11.12 23.04 -7.25
N ASP A 350 -11.66 24.06 -7.91
CA ASP A 350 -12.84 23.93 -8.78
C ASP A 350 -12.54 23.08 -10.03
N SER A 351 -11.39 23.32 -10.68
CA SER A 351 -10.93 22.52 -11.82
C SER A 351 -10.68 21.05 -11.43
N ASP A 352 -9.98 20.83 -10.32
CA ASP A 352 -9.64 19.52 -9.79
C ASP A 352 -10.91 18.74 -9.40
N THR A 353 -11.90 19.44 -8.84
CA THR A 353 -13.21 18.85 -8.51
C THR A 353 -13.94 18.39 -9.77
N GLU A 354 -14.02 19.22 -10.82
CA GLU A 354 -14.73 18.82 -12.05
C GLU A 354 -14.08 17.60 -12.71
N LEU A 355 -12.76 17.51 -12.67
CA LEU A 355 -12.03 16.33 -13.16
C LEU A 355 -12.38 15.06 -12.36
N LEU A 356 -12.37 15.13 -11.02
CA LEU A 356 -12.77 14.01 -10.16
C LEU A 356 -14.22 13.58 -10.41
N LEU A 357 -15.14 14.54 -10.59
CA LEU A 357 -16.52 14.25 -10.96
C LEU A 357 -16.61 13.59 -12.35
N SER A 358 -15.78 14.01 -13.30
CA SER A 358 -15.70 13.41 -14.63
C SER A 358 -15.19 11.97 -14.61
N ILE A 359 -14.19 11.68 -13.78
CA ILE A 359 -13.68 10.31 -13.57
C ILE A 359 -14.79 9.43 -12.99
N ALA A 360 -15.53 9.89 -11.98
CA ALA A 360 -16.66 9.14 -11.44
C ALA A 360 -17.73 8.85 -12.52
N ARG A 361 -18.09 9.85 -13.35
CA ARG A 361 -19.08 9.70 -14.43
C ARG A 361 -18.65 8.69 -15.49
N LYS A 362 -17.34 8.60 -15.80
CA LYS A 362 -16.78 7.58 -16.72
C LYS A 362 -17.09 6.16 -16.24
N HIS A 363 -17.11 5.96 -14.92
CA HIS A 363 -17.46 4.71 -14.26
C HIS A 363 -18.96 4.57 -13.94
N LEU A 364 -19.81 5.37 -14.59
CA LEU A 364 -21.27 5.42 -14.36
C LEU A 364 -21.65 5.68 -12.89
N CYS A 365 -20.75 6.28 -12.13
CA CYS A 365 -20.94 6.66 -10.74
C CYS A 365 -21.14 8.17 -10.65
N GLN A 366 -21.84 8.61 -9.60
CA GLN A 366 -22.08 10.03 -9.35
C GLN A 366 -21.48 10.41 -8.01
N MET A 367 -20.45 11.27 -8.04
CA MET A 367 -19.97 11.96 -6.85
C MET A 367 -20.61 13.34 -6.74
N ALA A 368 -20.71 13.83 -5.51
CA ALA A 368 -21.24 15.16 -5.22
C ALA A 368 -20.47 15.82 -4.07
N THR A 369 -20.45 17.15 -4.06
CA THR A 369 -19.88 17.92 -2.95
C THR A 369 -20.78 17.90 -1.73
N LEU A 370 -20.20 17.67 -0.55
CA LEU A 370 -20.91 17.74 0.73
C LEU A 370 -21.20 19.19 1.15
N LYS A 371 -22.22 19.79 0.53
CA LYS A 371 -22.61 21.18 0.83
C LYS A 371 -23.08 21.32 2.28
N TRP A 372 -22.57 22.33 2.99
CA TRP A 372 -22.79 22.61 4.42
C TRP A 372 -22.35 21.51 5.39
N GLN A 373 -21.67 20.47 4.88
CA GLN A 373 -21.21 19.32 5.67
C GLN A 373 -19.72 19.07 5.45
N GLN A 374 -18.93 20.11 5.14
CA GLN A 374 -17.49 19.98 4.92
C GLN A 374 -16.76 19.47 6.18
N VAL A 375 -17.15 19.94 7.37
CA VAL A 375 -16.60 19.44 8.65
C VAL A 375 -16.95 17.97 8.89
N ASP A 376 -18.22 17.61 8.71
CA ASP A 376 -18.69 16.23 8.90
C ASP A 376 -18.03 15.28 7.88
N GLY A 377 -17.90 15.75 6.64
CA GLY A 377 -17.20 15.07 5.57
C GLY A 377 -15.74 14.86 5.92
N LEU A 378 -15.04 15.89 6.36
CA LEU A 378 -13.61 15.81 6.72
C LEU A 378 -13.39 14.84 7.89
N ASN A 379 -14.24 14.91 8.92
CA ASN A 379 -14.21 13.99 10.05
C ASN A 379 -14.57 12.56 9.67
N THR A 380 -15.26 12.36 8.54
CA THR A 380 -15.53 11.05 7.96
C THR A 380 -14.34 10.58 7.14
N VAL A 381 -13.76 11.39 6.25
CA VAL A 381 -12.67 10.94 5.37
C VAL A 381 -11.38 10.60 6.13
N LEU A 382 -10.99 11.45 7.09
CA LEU A 382 -9.74 11.26 7.80
C LEU A 382 -9.77 10.00 8.68
N PRO A 383 -8.63 9.31 8.91
CA PRO A 383 -8.55 8.03 9.62
C PRO A 383 -8.71 8.15 11.16
N TYR A 384 -9.62 9.02 11.61
CA TYR A 384 -10.04 9.11 13.01
C TYR A 384 -10.80 7.84 13.47
N GLY A 385 -11.46 7.15 12.55
CA GLY A 385 -12.39 6.06 12.87
C GLY A 385 -13.82 6.55 13.15
N LEU A 386 -14.19 7.68 12.56
CA LEU A 386 -15.47 8.33 12.77
C LEU A 386 -16.26 8.37 11.46
N ARG A 387 -17.58 8.36 11.59
CA ARG A 387 -18.51 8.55 10.47
C ARG A 387 -19.55 9.56 10.88
N LYS A 388 -19.56 10.72 10.22
CA LYS A 388 -20.53 11.80 10.43
C LYS A 388 -21.49 11.99 9.27
N ILE A 389 -21.23 11.33 8.14
CA ILE A 389 -22.10 11.32 6.96
C ILE A 389 -22.97 10.06 6.95
N ASN A 390 -24.27 10.24 6.66
CA ASN A 390 -25.28 9.17 6.67
C ASN A 390 -25.70 8.70 5.28
N ALA A 391 -24.98 9.12 4.22
CA ALA A 391 -25.22 8.72 2.84
C ALA A 391 -24.72 7.30 2.55
N LEU A 392 -25.18 6.34 3.35
CA LEU A 392 -24.81 4.94 3.25
C LEU A 392 -25.55 4.25 2.10
N ARG A 393 -24.91 3.21 1.56
CA ARG A 393 -25.51 2.27 0.63
C ARG A 393 -25.42 0.87 1.20
N THR A 394 -26.47 0.09 1.00
CA THR A 394 -26.44 -1.34 1.30
C THR A 394 -25.72 -2.05 0.18
N LEU A 395 -24.65 -2.76 0.52
CA LEU A 395 -23.80 -3.51 -0.40
C LEU A 395 -23.72 -4.96 0.09
N THR A 396 -23.44 -5.86 -0.84
CA THR A 396 -22.94 -7.19 -0.49
C THR A 396 -21.42 -7.17 -0.33
N THR A 397 -20.83 -8.25 0.17
CA THR A 397 -19.37 -8.41 0.22
C THR A 397 -18.74 -8.21 -1.16
N GLU A 398 -19.29 -8.86 -2.19
CA GLU A 398 -18.79 -8.76 -3.57
C GLU A 398 -18.88 -7.32 -4.09
N SER A 399 -20.02 -6.65 -3.86
CA SER A 399 -20.20 -5.25 -4.26
C SER A 399 -19.24 -4.29 -3.54
N THR A 400 -18.88 -4.61 -2.29
CA THR A 400 -17.91 -3.83 -1.50
C THR A 400 -16.48 -4.13 -1.96
N ALA A 401 -16.20 -5.38 -2.35
CA ALA A 401 -14.89 -5.84 -2.78
C ALA A 401 -14.43 -5.18 -4.10
N VAL A 402 -15.37 -4.75 -4.96
CA VAL A 402 -15.05 -3.95 -6.15
C VAL A 402 -14.33 -2.64 -5.81
N LEU A 403 -14.50 -2.11 -4.60
CA LEU A 403 -13.79 -0.94 -4.10
C LEU A 403 -12.38 -1.31 -3.58
N ILE A 404 -11.72 -2.27 -4.23
CA ILE A 404 -10.41 -2.79 -3.82
C ILE A 404 -9.38 -1.65 -3.80
N PRO A 405 -8.57 -1.50 -2.72
CA PRO A 405 -7.66 -0.37 -2.60
C PRO A 405 -6.33 -0.60 -3.33
N PHE A 406 -6.16 -1.71 -4.05
CA PHE A 406 -4.86 -2.15 -4.57
C PHE A 406 -4.65 -1.77 -6.03
N HIS A 407 -3.41 -1.41 -6.39
CA HIS A 407 -3.06 -1.05 -7.76
C HIS A 407 -1.68 -1.57 -8.17
N THR A 408 -0.60 -0.99 -7.64
CA THR A 408 0.77 -1.37 -7.97
C THR A 408 1.70 -1.11 -6.80
N GLN A 409 2.57 -2.08 -6.51
CA GLN A 409 3.51 -1.95 -5.42
C GLN A 409 4.65 -0.99 -5.78
N GLU A 410 4.92 -0.03 -4.90
CA GLU A 410 6.06 0.87 -5.00
C GLU A 410 7.24 0.37 -4.20
N ILE A 411 8.45 0.49 -4.78
CA ILE A 411 9.70 0.12 -4.14
C ILE A 411 10.56 1.37 -4.06
N LEU A 412 10.53 2.02 -2.90
CA LEU A 412 11.31 3.21 -2.61
C LEU A 412 11.96 3.06 -1.23
N GLN A 413 13.17 2.49 -1.21
CA GLN A 413 13.92 2.24 0.01
C GLN A 413 14.97 3.35 0.22
N PRO A 414 14.96 4.04 1.38
CA PRO A 414 15.96 5.07 1.68
C PRO A 414 17.39 4.52 1.61
N GLY A 415 18.28 5.24 0.93
CA GLY A 415 19.68 4.83 0.70
C GLY A 415 19.85 3.67 -0.27
N GLY A 416 18.80 3.28 -0.99
CA GLY A 416 18.86 2.23 -2.01
C GLY A 416 19.42 2.71 -3.36
N ILE A 417 19.65 1.74 -4.24
CA ILE A 417 20.13 1.93 -5.60
C ILE A 417 18.94 2.13 -6.53
N TYR A 418 19.08 3.01 -7.52
CA TYR A 418 18.11 3.19 -8.58
C TYR A 418 18.15 2.02 -9.58
N TYR A 419 17.01 1.34 -9.77
CA TYR A 419 16.86 0.19 -10.67
C TYR A 419 15.97 0.48 -11.91
N GLY A 420 15.38 1.68 -12.00
CA GLY A 420 14.49 2.03 -13.11
C GLY A 420 13.20 2.72 -12.65
N GLN A 421 12.18 2.67 -13.49
CA GLN A 421 10.85 3.20 -13.19
C GLN A 421 9.82 2.09 -13.20
N ASN A 422 8.84 2.16 -12.31
CA ASN A 422 7.69 1.28 -12.34
C ASN A 422 6.94 1.48 -13.68
N ALA A 423 6.68 0.41 -14.41
CA ALA A 423 6.07 0.49 -15.73
C ALA A 423 4.62 1.04 -15.70
N VAL A 424 3.94 0.91 -14.56
CA VAL A 424 2.55 1.34 -14.35
C VAL A 424 2.52 2.76 -13.80
N SER A 425 3.02 2.97 -12.57
CA SER A 425 2.94 4.28 -11.88
C SER A 425 3.98 5.30 -12.36
N LYS A 426 5.03 4.84 -13.05
CA LYS A 426 6.18 5.63 -13.49
C LYS A 426 7.08 6.17 -12.37
N ASN A 427 6.76 5.85 -11.12
CA ASN A 427 7.58 6.16 -9.95
C ASN A 427 8.96 5.49 -10.02
N LEU A 428 9.97 6.09 -9.37
CA LEU A 428 11.31 5.52 -9.31
C LEU A 428 11.30 4.22 -8.49
N LEU A 429 12.02 3.21 -8.98
CA LEU A 429 12.32 1.98 -8.26
C LEU A 429 13.69 2.14 -7.61
N VAL A 430 13.70 2.28 -6.28
CA VAL A 430 14.91 2.42 -5.48
C VAL A 430 14.92 1.32 -4.42
N ALA A 431 15.94 0.46 -4.45
CA ALA A 431 16.02 -0.70 -3.55
C ALA A 431 17.43 -0.87 -2.96
N ASP A 432 17.49 -1.25 -1.70
CA ASP A 432 18.72 -1.63 -1.00
C ASP A 432 18.70 -3.14 -0.75
N ARG A 433 19.47 -3.88 -1.55
CA ARG A 433 19.56 -5.34 -1.42
C ARG A 433 20.19 -5.80 -0.10
N LYS A 434 20.94 -4.94 0.61
CA LYS A 434 21.54 -5.29 1.91
C LYS A 434 20.50 -5.43 3.03
N LYS A 435 19.29 -4.90 2.83
CA LYS A 435 18.17 -5.03 3.78
C LYS A 435 17.38 -6.34 3.60
N LEU A 436 17.66 -7.09 2.53
CA LEU A 436 17.00 -8.36 2.26
C LEU A 436 17.72 -9.49 2.99
N MET A 437 17.02 -10.60 3.25
CA MET A 437 17.63 -11.81 3.84
C MET A 437 18.84 -12.28 3.04
N ASN A 438 18.76 -12.19 1.71
CA ASN A 438 19.88 -12.45 0.79
C ASN A 438 19.97 -11.28 -0.21
N GLY A 439 21.17 -10.72 -0.36
CA GLY A 439 21.42 -9.59 -1.28
C GLY A 439 21.64 -9.99 -2.74
N ASN A 440 21.33 -11.22 -3.15
CA ASN A 440 21.63 -11.75 -4.48
C ASN A 440 20.73 -11.14 -5.58
N SER A 441 21.23 -11.07 -6.82
CA SER A 441 20.47 -10.59 -7.99
C SER A 441 20.72 -11.51 -9.19
N PHE A 442 19.66 -11.74 -9.98
CA PHE A 442 19.71 -12.48 -11.23
C PHE A 442 19.24 -11.58 -12.37
N ARG A 443 20.05 -11.46 -13.43
CA ARG A 443 19.72 -10.73 -14.65
C ARG A 443 19.62 -11.68 -15.82
N LEU A 444 18.40 -11.96 -16.26
CA LEU A 444 18.11 -12.87 -17.37
C LEU A 444 17.57 -12.09 -18.56
N GLY A 445 17.94 -12.51 -19.78
CA GLY A 445 17.54 -11.82 -21.00
C GLY A 445 18.28 -12.35 -22.22
N VAL A 446 17.70 -12.15 -23.40
CA VAL A 446 18.33 -12.50 -24.68
C VAL A 446 19.47 -11.53 -25.03
N SER A 447 20.32 -11.87 -26.00
CA SER A 447 21.34 -10.93 -26.47
C SER A 447 20.68 -9.63 -26.98
N GLY A 448 21.27 -8.47 -26.67
CA GLY A 448 20.72 -7.16 -27.02
C GLY A 448 19.60 -6.64 -26.10
N SER A 449 19.14 -7.40 -25.10
CA SER A 449 18.06 -6.97 -24.20
C SER A 449 18.46 -5.94 -23.12
N GLY A 450 19.73 -5.51 -23.10
CA GLY A 450 20.24 -4.56 -22.10
C GLY A 450 20.77 -5.18 -20.80
N LYS A 451 21.03 -6.50 -20.74
CA LYS A 451 21.56 -7.18 -19.53
C LYS A 451 22.84 -6.53 -18.99
N SER A 452 23.87 -6.43 -19.84
CA SER A 452 25.17 -5.88 -19.48
C SER A 452 25.07 -4.39 -19.18
N PHE A 453 24.18 -3.67 -19.87
CA PHE A 453 23.92 -2.25 -19.59
C PHE A 453 23.37 -2.06 -18.17
N SER A 454 22.33 -2.80 -17.78
CA SER A 454 21.76 -2.75 -16.42
C SER A 454 22.77 -3.18 -15.34
N ALA A 455 23.67 -4.12 -15.64
CA ALA A 455 24.74 -4.49 -14.72
C ALA A 455 25.76 -3.36 -14.53
N LYS A 456 26.16 -2.68 -15.62
CA LYS A 456 27.06 -1.52 -15.59
C LYS A 456 26.45 -0.36 -14.80
N GLU A 457 25.17 -0.06 -14.99
CA GLU A 457 24.48 0.99 -14.22
C GLU A 457 24.53 0.74 -12.72
N GLU A 458 24.32 -0.50 -12.28
CA GLU A 458 24.42 -0.85 -10.86
C GLU A 458 25.85 -0.75 -10.34
N ILE A 459 26.84 -1.24 -11.10
CA ILE A 459 28.26 -1.15 -10.73
C ILE A 459 28.70 0.31 -10.58
N VAL A 460 28.33 1.17 -11.54
CA VAL A 460 28.60 2.62 -11.48
C VAL A 460 27.98 3.21 -10.23
N HIS A 461 26.70 2.93 -9.97
CA HIS A 461 26.04 3.47 -8.79
C HIS A 461 26.76 3.04 -7.51
N LEU A 462 27.05 1.74 -7.35
CA LEU A 462 27.76 1.21 -6.18
C LEU A 462 29.13 1.87 -5.99
N ALA A 463 29.92 1.96 -7.06
CA ALA A 463 31.26 2.55 -7.03
C ALA A 463 31.22 4.04 -6.64
N LEU A 464 30.18 4.77 -7.05
CA LEU A 464 30.05 6.20 -6.77
C LEU A 464 29.43 6.49 -5.40
N SER A 465 28.56 5.61 -4.89
CA SER A 465 27.74 5.85 -3.70
C SER A 465 28.23 5.14 -2.44
N THR A 466 28.97 4.04 -2.59
CA THR A 466 29.44 3.20 -1.48
C THR A 466 30.96 3.07 -1.48
N ASP A 467 31.49 2.45 -0.44
CA ASP A 467 32.88 2.02 -0.36
C ASP A 467 32.97 0.48 -0.44
N ASP A 468 32.01 -0.15 -1.14
CA ASP A 468 31.95 -1.60 -1.32
C ASP A 468 33.02 -2.10 -2.30
N ASP A 469 33.61 -3.27 -2.02
CA ASP A 469 34.49 -3.97 -2.96
C ASP A 469 33.70 -4.57 -4.13
N ILE A 470 34.05 -4.18 -5.36
CA ILE A 470 33.38 -4.65 -6.59
C ILE A 470 34.30 -5.59 -7.36
N LEU A 471 33.95 -6.88 -7.38
CA LEU A 471 34.65 -7.90 -8.16
C LEU A 471 33.82 -8.30 -9.37
N ILE A 472 34.43 -8.23 -10.57
CA ILE A 472 33.76 -8.55 -11.84
C ILE A 472 34.49 -9.69 -12.53
N LEU A 473 33.79 -10.80 -12.75
CA LEU A 473 34.26 -11.90 -13.61
C LEU A 473 33.64 -11.72 -14.99
N ASP A 474 34.45 -11.25 -15.94
CA ASP A 474 34.00 -10.84 -17.26
C ASP A 474 34.67 -11.64 -18.39
N PRO A 475 34.09 -12.79 -18.78
CA PRO A 475 34.63 -13.60 -19.87
C PRO A 475 34.49 -12.92 -21.24
N GLU A 476 33.59 -11.93 -21.39
CA GLU A 476 33.30 -11.26 -22.67
C GLU A 476 34.09 -9.94 -22.85
N SER A 477 34.84 -9.52 -21.83
CA SER A 477 35.60 -8.25 -21.81
C SER A 477 34.72 -7.01 -22.07
N GLU A 478 33.46 -7.05 -21.65
CA GLU A 478 32.51 -5.94 -21.80
C GLU A 478 32.69 -4.83 -20.75
N PHE A 479 33.35 -5.09 -19.62
CA PHE A 479 33.43 -4.19 -18.46
C PHE A 479 34.78 -3.49 -18.31
N THR A 480 35.82 -3.88 -19.05
CA THR A 480 37.19 -3.31 -18.97
C THR A 480 37.21 -1.78 -18.94
N LYS A 481 36.59 -1.13 -19.94
CA LYS A 481 36.58 0.34 -20.03
C LYS A 481 35.87 1.00 -18.85
N LEU A 482 34.84 0.33 -18.30
CA LEU A 482 34.12 0.84 -17.14
C LEU A 482 35.03 0.80 -15.91
N VAL A 483 35.72 -0.32 -15.70
CA VAL A 483 36.64 -0.50 -14.57
C VAL A 483 37.76 0.54 -14.62
N GLU A 484 38.38 0.72 -15.79
CA GLU A 484 39.43 1.73 -15.99
C GLU A 484 38.92 3.15 -15.72
N ALA A 485 37.72 3.50 -16.19
CA ALA A 485 37.10 4.80 -15.98
C ALA A 485 36.81 5.09 -14.49
N LEU A 486 36.45 4.07 -13.72
CA LEU A 486 36.21 4.16 -12.28
C LEU A 486 37.50 4.07 -11.44
N GLY A 487 38.68 4.05 -12.08
CA GLY A 487 39.97 3.94 -11.39
C GLY A 487 40.28 2.54 -10.84
N GLY A 488 39.54 1.52 -11.28
CA GLY A 488 39.75 0.13 -10.87
C GLY A 488 40.87 -0.57 -11.63
N GLN A 489 41.19 -1.79 -11.20
CA GLN A 489 42.24 -2.61 -11.80
C GLN A 489 41.62 -3.71 -12.69
N VAL A 490 42.12 -3.82 -13.93
CA VAL A 490 41.75 -4.93 -14.83
C VAL A 490 42.86 -5.98 -14.82
N VAL A 491 42.55 -7.18 -14.31
CA VAL A 491 43.45 -8.33 -14.36
C VAL A 491 43.06 -9.23 -15.52
N LYS A 492 43.78 -9.12 -16.63
CA LYS A 492 43.55 -9.99 -17.79
C LYS A 492 44.15 -11.37 -17.53
N VAL A 493 43.31 -12.41 -17.53
CA VAL A 493 43.72 -13.81 -17.41
C VAL A 493 43.52 -14.50 -18.76
N SER A 494 44.63 -14.82 -19.43
CA SER A 494 44.64 -15.49 -20.73
C SER A 494 45.95 -16.24 -20.93
N ALA A 495 46.01 -17.15 -21.90
CA ALA A 495 47.24 -17.91 -22.18
C ALA A 495 48.44 -17.04 -22.57
N THR A 496 48.20 -15.79 -22.97
CA THR A 496 49.23 -14.83 -23.41
C THR A 496 49.41 -13.65 -22.46
N SER A 497 48.72 -13.62 -21.31
CA SER A 497 48.89 -12.56 -20.31
C SER A 497 49.97 -12.92 -19.31
N ASP A 498 50.62 -11.89 -18.77
CA ASP A 498 51.59 -12.03 -17.68
C ASP A 498 50.95 -12.39 -16.31
N ASN A 499 49.62 -12.32 -16.22
CA ASN A 499 48.87 -12.72 -15.03
C ASN A 499 48.51 -14.21 -15.11
N HIS A 500 48.74 -14.93 -14.00
CA HIS A 500 48.43 -16.35 -13.87
C HIS A 500 47.65 -16.60 -12.58
N LEU A 501 46.61 -17.44 -12.67
CA LEU A 501 45.89 -17.94 -11.50
C LEU A 501 46.42 -19.34 -11.17
N ASN A 502 47.06 -19.47 -10.01
CA ASN A 502 47.50 -20.77 -9.53
C ASN A 502 46.41 -21.44 -8.69
N ALA A 503 45.62 -22.32 -9.32
CA ALA A 503 44.61 -23.11 -8.61
C ALA A 503 45.20 -24.06 -7.55
N MET A 504 46.51 -24.36 -7.62
CA MET A 504 47.25 -25.16 -6.65
C MET A 504 47.86 -24.33 -5.51
N ASP A 505 47.71 -23.00 -5.51
CA ASP A 505 48.22 -22.19 -4.42
C ASP A 505 47.40 -22.43 -3.14
N MET A 506 48.06 -22.52 -1.99
CA MET A 506 47.42 -22.87 -0.73
C MET A 506 48.15 -22.21 0.43
N ASP A 507 47.40 -21.66 1.38
CA ASP A 507 47.91 -21.21 2.67
C ASP A 507 47.29 -22.02 3.83
N ALA A 508 47.83 -21.83 5.03
CA ALA A 508 47.35 -22.50 6.24
C ALA A 508 45.93 -22.05 6.68
N ALA A 509 45.41 -20.95 6.10
CA ALA A 509 44.10 -20.40 6.40
C ALA A 509 43.01 -20.86 5.40
N TYR A 510 43.35 -21.75 4.46
CA TYR A 510 42.44 -22.24 3.44
C TYR A 510 41.32 -23.11 4.05
N GLY A 511 40.07 -22.65 3.92
CA GLY A 511 38.88 -23.38 4.35
C GLY A 511 38.29 -22.95 5.70
N ASN A 512 37.09 -23.44 6.01
CA ASN A 512 36.35 -23.06 7.23
C ASN A 512 36.46 -24.17 8.30
N GLU A 513 37.50 -24.10 9.13
CA GLU A 513 37.72 -24.91 10.35
C GLU A 513 37.94 -26.44 10.15
N LYS A 514 37.77 -26.99 8.94
CA LYS A 514 38.17 -28.37 8.58
C LYS A 514 39.66 -28.41 8.20
N ASN A 515 40.22 -29.63 8.07
CA ASN A 515 41.58 -29.82 7.57
C ASN A 515 41.71 -29.18 6.16
N PRO A 516 42.49 -28.10 6.00
CA PRO A 516 42.65 -27.37 4.74
C PRO A 516 43.03 -28.27 3.56
N LEU A 517 43.78 -29.35 3.84
CA LEU A 517 44.22 -30.32 2.85
C LEU A 517 43.07 -31.05 2.18
N ILE A 518 42.03 -31.39 2.94
CA ILE A 518 40.89 -32.15 2.42
C ILE A 518 40.10 -31.25 1.46
N GLU A 519 39.78 -30.02 1.89
CA GLU A 519 39.06 -29.07 1.04
C GLU A 519 39.87 -28.69 -0.21
N LYS A 520 41.19 -28.56 -0.08
CA LYS A 520 42.07 -28.31 -1.22
C LYS A 520 42.11 -29.49 -2.18
N SER A 521 42.25 -30.72 -1.69
CA SER A 521 42.22 -31.93 -2.52
C SER A 521 40.88 -32.07 -3.26
N GLU A 522 39.75 -31.82 -2.58
CA GLU A 522 38.42 -31.81 -3.21
C GLU A 522 38.30 -30.73 -4.30
N PHE A 523 38.79 -29.52 -4.04
CA PHE A 523 38.82 -28.45 -5.03
C PHE A 523 39.69 -28.81 -6.23
N ILE A 524 40.91 -29.30 -6.03
CA ILE A 524 41.81 -29.73 -7.11
C ILE A 524 41.17 -30.84 -7.95
N LEU A 525 40.54 -31.81 -7.30
CA LEU A 525 39.81 -32.85 -8.00
C LEU A 525 38.71 -32.26 -8.89
N SER A 526 37.93 -31.30 -8.38
CA SER A 526 36.90 -30.61 -9.16
C SER A 526 37.48 -29.85 -10.37
N VAL A 527 38.66 -29.24 -10.23
CA VAL A 527 39.37 -28.56 -11.33
C VAL A 527 39.79 -29.58 -12.40
N PHE A 528 40.40 -30.69 -12.02
CA PHE A 528 40.78 -31.75 -12.97
C PHE A 528 39.56 -32.37 -13.66
N GLU A 529 38.44 -32.55 -12.95
CA GLU A 529 37.20 -33.03 -13.55
C GLU A 529 36.65 -32.04 -14.60
N GLN A 530 36.70 -30.73 -14.35
CA GLN A 530 36.29 -29.73 -15.32
C GLN A 530 37.23 -29.67 -16.53
N LEU A 531 38.55 -29.81 -16.33
CA LEU A 531 39.55 -29.78 -17.40
C LEU A 531 39.49 -31.01 -18.32
N VAL A 532 39.26 -32.21 -17.76
CA VAL A 532 39.20 -33.47 -18.52
C VAL A 532 37.79 -33.73 -19.07
N GLY A 533 36.77 -33.06 -18.51
CA GLY A 533 35.36 -33.21 -18.83
C GLY A 533 34.63 -34.11 -17.82
N ALA A 534 33.45 -33.66 -17.38
CA ALA A 534 32.66 -34.37 -16.37
C ALA A 534 32.39 -35.83 -16.78
N GLY A 535 32.81 -36.78 -15.94
CA GLY A 535 32.64 -38.22 -16.17
C GLY A 535 33.80 -38.91 -16.91
N ASN A 536 34.78 -38.16 -17.42
CA ASN A 536 35.95 -38.73 -18.12
C ASN A 536 37.08 -39.15 -17.16
N LEU A 537 36.93 -38.91 -15.86
CA LEU A 537 37.89 -39.27 -14.81
C LEU A 537 37.41 -40.54 -14.09
N SER A 538 38.13 -41.66 -14.26
CA SER A 538 37.78 -42.93 -13.64
C SER A 538 37.99 -42.89 -12.11
N ALA A 539 37.28 -43.75 -11.37
CA ALA A 539 37.43 -43.83 -9.91
C ALA A 539 38.89 -44.11 -9.48
N LYS A 540 39.65 -44.86 -10.29
CA LYS A 540 41.07 -45.14 -10.06
C LYS A 540 41.92 -43.87 -10.21
N GLU A 541 41.66 -43.07 -11.23
CA GLU A 541 42.37 -41.80 -11.46
C GLU A 541 42.03 -40.76 -10.39
N LYS A 542 40.76 -40.66 -9.97
CA LYS A 542 40.36 -39.79 -8.84
C LYS A 542 41.10 -40.16 -7.55
N SER A 543 41.21 -41.45 -7.25
CA SER A 543 41.96 -41.94 -6.08
C SER A 543 43.48 -41.72 -6.17
N ILE A 544 44.04 -41.66 -7.38
CA ILE A 544 45.44 -41.29 -7.57
C ILE A 544 45.61 -39.78 -7.36
N LEU A 545 44.76 -38.95 -7.97
CA LEU A 545 44.80 -37.49 -7.83
C LEU A 545 44.67 -37.05 -6.38
N ASP A 546 43.74 -37.64 -5.62
CA ASP A 546 43.54 -37.34 -4.20
C ASP A 546 44.79 -37.64 -3.36
N ARG A 547 45.40 -38.82 -3.55
CA ARG A 547 46.66 -39.18 -2.86
C ARG A 547 47.82 -38.27 -3.27
N CYS A 548 47.95 -37.95 -4.56
CA CYS A 548 48.99 -37.05 -5.04
C CYS A 548 48.80 -35.63 -4.51
N ALA A 549 47.57 -35.11 -4.45
CA ALA A 549 47.28 -33.80 -3.86
C ALA A 549 47.66 -33.80 -2.37
N ALA A 550 47.28 -34.84 -1.61
CA ALA A 550 47.65 -34.97 -0.20
C ALA A 550 49.17 -35.02 0.02
N ASP A 551 49.90 -35.72 -0.84
CA ASP A 551 51.36 -35.82 -0.75
C ASP A 551 52.06 -34.50 -1.09
N VAL A 552 51.56 -33.75 -2.09
CA VAL A 552 52.10 -32.45 -2.50
C VAL A 552 51.94 -31.39 -1.40
N TYR A 553 50.78 -31.34 -0.74
CA TYR A 553 50.52 -30.35 0.32
C TYR A 553 50.96 -30.81 1.72
N ARG A 554 51.49 -32.03 1.86
CA ARG A 554 51.87 -32.61 3.16
C ARG A 554 52.84 -31.73 3.96
N ASP A 555 53.81 -31.11 3.29
CA ASP A 555 54.84 -30.28 3.92
C ASP A 555 54.39 -28.82 4.14
N TYR A 556 53.29 -28.38 3.51
CA TYR A 556 52.71 -27.04 3.68
C TYR A 556 51.93 -26.87 4.99
N ILE A 557 51.65 -27.98 5.69
CA ILE A 557 50.84 -28.02 6.94
C ILE A 557 51.73 -28.34 8.16
N ARG A 558 53.06 -28.35 8.00
CA ARG A 558 54.00 -28.59 9.10
C ARG A 558 54.30 -27.38 9.97
#